data_AF-A0A257LXU9-F1
#
_entry.id   AF-A0A257LXU9-F1
#
_cell.length_a   1.000
_cell.length_b   1.000
_cell.length_c   1.000
_cell.angle_alpha   90.00
_cell.angle_beta   90.00
_cell.angle_gamma   90.00
#
_symmetry.space_group_name_H-M   'P 1'
#
loop_
_entity.id
_entity.type
_entity.pdbx_description
1 polymer ?
#
loop_
_entity_poly.entity_id
_entity_poly.type
_entity_poly.pdbx_seq_one_letter_code
_entity_poly.pdbx_strand_id
1 'polypeptide(L)'
;MWMRSCLLALPVVSFAAAPTDAELLKFVKDRAALERVTPKPVEMAPAVSTRCSIDAVLGKSNDHRGASSHVYANEPGVLPLFDPWGKFPEGSLLLKEKLGKEDHKTELFTGMWKREAGFFPEANDWEFFTVDGAASKIVERGKLPRCASCHEDFKKGDLVSKEYILPAQLTGGRIVLHSSQAKATGEKLHYEEEEKKNTLGYWTNPGDWASWAFEVNRPGTYDIHVWQGCGKGSGGSEVAVITAGQ
;
A
#
# COMPACT_ATOMS: atom_id res chain seq x y z
N MET A 1 12.57 0.55 -41.44
CA MET A 1 12.06 -0.75 -40.93
C MET A 1 11.30 -0.46 -39.65
N TRP A 2 9.96 -0.38 -39.74
CA TRP A 2 9.10 0.04 -38.62
C TRP A 2 8.77 -1.17 -37.75
N MET A 3 9.35 -1.22 -36.56
CA MET A 3 9.07 -2.27 -35.58
C MET A 3 7.89 -1.79 -34.73
N ARG A 4 6.72 -2.38 -34.96
CA ARG A 4 5.54 -2.16 -34.11
C ARG A 4 5.85 -2.69 -32.72
N SER A 5 5.99 -1.79 -31.75
CA SER A 5 6.06 -2.13 -30.34
C SER A 5 4.71 -2.74 -29.94
N CYS A 6 4.67 -4.06 -29.79
CA CYS A 6 3.53 -4.75 -29.20
C CYS A 6 3.66 -4.57 -27.68
N LEU A 7 3.06 -3.50 -27.14
CA LEU A 7 2.76 -3.45 -25.72
C LEU A 7 1.75 -4.57 -25.43
N LEU A 8 2.25 -5.68 -24.89
CA LEU A 8 1.41 -6.63 -24.17
C LEU A 8 0.92 -5.91 -22.92
N ALA A 9 -0.23 -5.25 -23.04
CA ALA A 9 -1.01 -4.86 -21.88
C ALA A 9 -1.32 -6.15 -21.12
N LEU A 10 -0.74 -6.30 -19.92
CA LEU A 10 -1.22 -7.28 -18.97
C LEU A 10 -2.72 -7.03 -18.81
N PRO A 11 -3.59 -8.05 -18.95
CA PRO A 11 -5.01 -7.85 -18.77
C PRO A 11 -5.20 -7.28 -17.37
N VAL A 12 -5.69 -6.04 -17.28
CA VAL A 12 -6.19 -5.49 -16.04
C VAL A 12 -7.38 -6.36 -15.69
N VAL A 13 -7.18 -7.32 -14.79
CA VAL A 13 -8.27 -8.10 -14.24
C VAL A 13 -9.07 -7.15 -13.36
N SER A 14 -10.00 -6.42 -13.98
CA SER A 14 -11.05 -5.72 -13.27
C SER A 14 -11.98 -6.78 -12.72
N PHE A 15 -11.86 -7.07 -11.43
CA PHE A 15 -12.86 -7.86 -10.72
C PHE A 15 -14.12 -7.00 -10.61
N ALA A 16 -15.02 -7.14 -11.59
CA ALA A 16 -16.31 -6.46 -11.59
C ALA A 16 -17.26 -6.98 -10.49
N ALA A 17 -16.85 -8.02 -9.74
CA ALA A 17 -17.52 -8.52 -8.56
C ALA A 17 -16.47 -9.02 -7.57
N ALA A 18 -16.79 -8.94 -6.28
CA ALA A 18 -15.91 -9.48 -5.24
C ALA A 18 -15.71 -11.00 -5.39
N PRO A 19 -14.54 -11.53 -5.00
CA PRO A 19 -14.19 -12.91 -5.23
C PRO A 19 -15.05 -13.83 -4.38
N THR A 20 -15.43 -14.96 -4.98
CA THR A 20 -15.89 -16.13 -4.24
C THR A 20 -14.83 -16.61 -3.25
N ASP A 21 -15.20 -17.45 -2.30
CA ASP A 21 -14.27 -18.00 -1.32
C ASP A 21 -13.13 -18.80 -1.96
N ALA A 22 -13.42 -19.55 -3.01
CA ALA A 22 -12.42 -20.31 -3.75
C ALA A 22 -11.41 -19.39 -4.47
N GLU A 23 -11.90 -18.31 -5.07
CA GLU A 23 -11.04 -17.31 -5.72
C GLU A 23 -10.20 -16.55 -4.69
N LEU A 24 -10.79 -16.14 -3.56
CA LEU A 24 -10.08 -15.45 -2.49
C LEU A 24 -8.95 -16.33 -1.94
N LEU A 25 -9.22 -17.60 -1.63
CA LEU A 25 -8.20 -18.54 -1.19
C LEU A 25 -7.09 -18.71 -2.23
N LYS A 26 -7.45 -18.77 -3.51
CA LYS A 26 -6.47 -18.81 -4.59
C LYS A 26 -5.59 -17.54 -4.60
N PHE A 27 -6.16 -16.34 -4.45
CA PHE A 27 -5.37 -15.11 -4.37
C PHE A 27 -4.41 -15.08 -3.18
N VAL A 28 -4.88 -15.51 -2.00
CA VAL A 28 -4.04 -15.56 -0.80
C VAL A 28 -2.88 -16.57 -0.98
N LYS A 29 -3.17 -17.72 -1.59
CA LYS A 29 -2.17 -18.74 -1.90
C LYS A 29 -1.16 -18.24 -2.95
N ASP A 30 -1.65 -17.60 -4.01
CA ASP A 30 -0.86 -17.08 -5.14
C ASP A 30 -0.38 -15.63 -4.90
N ARG A 31 -0.31 -15.17 -3.64
CA ARG A 31 0.05 -13.78 -3.26
C ARG A 31 1.36 -13.25 -3.84
N ALA A 32 2.26 -14.12 -4.31
CA ALA A 32 3.47 -13.72 -5.04
C ALA A 32 3.16 -12.98 -6.36
N ALA A 33 1.92 -13.08 -6.88
CA ALA A 33 1.43 -12.30 -8.00
C ALA A 33 0.93 -10.90 -7.61
N LEU A 34 0.82 -10.60 -6.31
CA LEU A 34 0.48 -9.27 -5.79
C LEU A 34 1.74 -8.43 -5.59
N GLU A 35 1.56 -7.12 -5.51
CA GLU A 35 2.65 -6.21 -5.16
C GLU A 35 2.94 -6.26 -3.66
N ARG A 36 4.10 -6.78 -3.28
CA ARG A 36 4.58 -6.68 -1.89
C ARG A 36 5.12 -5.29 -1.64
N VAL A 37 4.42 -4.53 -0.80
CA VAL A 37 4.78 -3.13 -0.47
C VAL A 37 5.79 -3.00 0.67
N THR A 38 6.13 -4.12 1.30
CA THR A 38 7.08 -4.21 2.42
C THR A 38 8.32 -5.01 1.99
N PRO A 39 9.46 -4.36 1.71
CA PRO A 39 10.68 -5.07 1.27
C PRO A 39 11.18 -6.09 2.30
N LYS A 40 11.03 -5.74 3.58
CA LYS A 40 11.32 -6.58 4.74
C LYS A 40 10.05 -6.68 5.60
N PRO A 41 9.87 -7.75 6.39
CA PRO A 41 8.75 -7.83 7.32
C PRO A 41 8.74 -6.62 8.25
N VAL A 42 7.57 -6.01 8.43
CA VAL A 42 7.39 -4.87 9.33
C VAL A 42 6.87 -5.36 10.66
N GLU A 43 7.50 -4.92 11.75
CA GLU A 43 7.03 -5.24 13.09
C GLU A 43 5.72 -4.51 13.37
N MET A 44 4.81 -5.21 14.05
CA MET A 44 3.57 -4.60 14.47
C MET A 44 3.83 -3.65 15.64
N ALA A 45 3.43 -2.38 15.49
CA ALA A 45 3.57 -1.40 16.57
C ALA A 45 2.90 -1.93 17.86
N PRO A 46 3.56 -1.80 19.03
CA PRO A 46 3.04 -2.37 20.28
C PRO A 46 1.62 -1.92 20.63
N ALA A 47 1.26 -0.66 20.35
CA ALA A 47 -0.08 -0.14 20.60
C ALA A 47 -1.19 -0.78 19.74
N VAL A 48 -0.83 -1.28 18.55
CA VAL A 48 -1.73 -2.02 17.65
C VAL A 48 -1.79 -3.50 18.03
N SER A 49 -0.67 -4.05 18.51
CA SER A 49 -0.53 -5.46 18.88
C SER A 49 -1.51 -5.91 19.99
N THR A 50 -1.88 -5.01 20.90
CA THR A 50 -2.75 -5.31 22.05
C THR A 50 -4.24 -5.18 21.76
N ARG A 51 -4.63 -4.61 20.60
CA ARG A 51 -6.02 -4.31 20.26
C ARG A 51 -6.67 -5.33 19.31
N CYS A 52 -5.87 -6.21 18.72
CA CYS A 52 -6.39 -7.22 17.80
C CYS A 52 -6.94 -8.42 18.57
N SER A 53 -8.28 -8.56 18.61
CA SER A 53 -8.97 -9.65 19.33
C SER A 53 -9.22 -10.91 18.49
N ILE A 54 -8.36 -11.20 17.49
CA ILE A 54 -8.57 -12.37 16.62
C ILE A 54 -8.41 -13.71 17.38
N ASP A 55 -7.79 -13.68 18.56
CA ASP A 55 -7.65 -14.80 19.50
C ASP A 55 -8.97 -15.52 19.76
N ALA A 56 -10.06 -14.76 19.89
CA ALA A 56 -11.40 -15.29 20.13
C ALA A 56 -11.93 -16.14 18.96
N VAL A 57 -11.45 -15.89 17.74
CA VAL A 57 -11.83 -16.62 16.52
C VAL A 57 -10.91 -17.81 16.27
N LEU A 58 -9.61 -17.67 16.59
CA LEU A 58 -8.62 -18.73 16.37
C LEU A 58 -8.57 -19.75 17.51
N GLY A 59 -9.17 -19.45 18.67
CA GLY A 59 -9.13 -20.31 19.86
C GLY A 59 -7.72 -20.48 20.44
N LYS A 60 -6.78 -19.59 20.10
CA LYS A 60 -5.39 -19.56 20.56
C LYS A 60 -4.98 -18.11 20.80
N SER A 61 -4.11 -17.89 21.79
CA SER A 61 -3.52 -16.57 21.99
C SER A 61 -2.69 -16.18 20.77
N ASN A 62 -2.96 -15.02 20.19
CA ASN A 62 -2.24 -14.48 19.05
C ASN A 62 -1.41 -13.29 19.51
N ASP A 63 -0.49 -13.49 20.48
CA ASP A 63 0.38 -12.41 20.95
C ASP A 63 1.07 -11.75 19.73
N HIS A 64 0.69 -10.52 19.46
CA HIS A 64 1.19 -9.76 18.33
C HIS A 64 2.54 -9.09 18.65
N ARG A 65 3.02 -9.18 19.90
CA ARG A 65 4.30 -8.58 20.32
C ARG A 65 5.47 -9.32 19.69
N GLY A 66 6.19 -8.61 18.83
CA GLY A 66 7.32 -9.16 18.06
C GLY A 66 6.90 -10.00 16.87
N ALA A 67 5.60 -10.07 16.54
CA ALA A 67 5.18 -10.58 15.25
C ALA A 67 5.46 -9.53 14.17
N SER A 68 5.95 -10.01 13.03
CA SER A 68 6.16 -9.18 11.85
C SER A 68 5.15 -9.53 10.77
N SER A 69 5.01 -8.67 9.76
CA SER A 69 4.11 -8.93 8.66
C SER A 69 4.65 -8.44 7.33
N HIS A 70 4.30 -9.16 6.28
CA HIS A 70 4.34 -8.61 4.94
C HIS A 70 2.96 -8.06 4.57
N VAL A 71 2.95 -6.97 3.81
CA VAL A 71 1.75 -6.40 3.21
C VAL A 71 1.86 -6.48 1.70
N TYR A 72 0.77 -6.92 1.09
CA TYR A 72 0.60 -7.08 -0.35
C TYR A 72 -0.65 -6.35 -0.81
N ALA A 73 -0.64 -5.87 -2.04
CA ALA A 73 -1.79 -5.24 -2.68
C ALA A 73 -1.89 -5.65 -4.15
N ASN A 74 -3.11 -5.66 -4.69
CA ASN A 74 -3.29 -5.74 -6.14
C ASN A 74 -3.12 -4.35 -6.79
N GLU A 75 -3.13 -4.30 -8.12
CA GLU A 75 -2.91 -3.08 -8.89
C GLU A 75 -3.81 -1.89 -8.48
N PRO A 76 -5.15 -2.01 -8.32
CA PRO A 76 -5.96 -0.89 -7.85
C PRO A 76 -5.67 -0.47 -6.41
N GLY A 77 -5.20 -1.40 -5.56
CA GLY A 77 -4.92 -1.14 -4.15
C GLY A 77 -3.50 -0.63 -3.86
N VAL A 78 -2.54 -0.76 -4.79
CA VAL A 78 -1.13 -0.53 -4.46
C VAL A 78 -0.76 0.94 -4.34
N LEU A 79 -1.19 1.79 -5.28
CA LEU A 79 -0.81 3.21 -5.28
C LEU A 79 -1.44 4.01 -4.11
N PRO A 80 -2.72 3.81 -3.75
CA PRO A 80 -3.31 4.52 -2.61
C PRO A 80 -2.62 4.25 -1.27
N LEU A 81 -1.84 3.18 -1.12
CA LEU A 81 -1.04 2.94 0.09
C LEU A 81 0.05 3.99 0.32
N PHE A 82 0.59 4.59 -0.74
CA PHE A 82 1.68 5.58 -0.66
C PHE A 82 1.18 7.00 -0.44
N ASP A 83 -0.08 7.27 -0.77
CA ASP A 83 -0.71 8.58 -0.58
C ASP A 83 -1.37 8.67 0.81
N PRO A 84 -0.99 9.61 1.69
CA PRO A 84 -1.62 9.79 3.00
C PRO A 84 -3.14 9.97 2.97
N TRP A 85 -3.66 10.53 1.87
CA TRP A 85 -5.09 10.79 1.64
C TRP A 85 -5.73 9.80 0.66
N GLY A 86 -4.92 8.94 0.05
CA GLY A 86 -5.33 8.01 -1.00
C GLY A 86 -6.55 7.18 -0.59
N LYS A 87 -7.58 7.20 -1.45
CA LYS A 87 -8.78 6.39 -1.32
C LYS A 87 -8.66 5.17 -2.21
N PHE A 88 -9.20 4.05 -1.74
CA PHE A 88 -9.10 2.79 -2.45
C PHE A 88 -10.33 2.61 -3.33
N PRO A 89 -10.16 2.41 -4.65
CA PRO A 89 -11.29 2.10 -5.53
C PRO A 89 -11.84 0.70 -5.26
N GLU A 90 -13.09 0.47 -5.66
CA GLU A 90 -13.70 -0.86 -5.68
C GLU A 90 -12.77 -1.89 -6.35
N GLY A 91 -12.71 -3.10 -5.79
CA GLY A 91 -11.82 -4.16 -6.26
C GLY A 91 -10.39 -4.07 -5.70
N SER A 92 -10.06 -3.06 -4.88
CA SER A 92 -8.79 -3.03 -4.15
C SER A 92 -8.71 -4.19 -3.16
N LEU A 93 -7.61 -4.94 -3.22
CA LEU A 93 -7.27 -6.00 -2.28
C LEU A 93 -6.03 -5.59 -1.50
N LEU A 94 -6.13 -5.66 -0.18
CA LEU A 94 -5.01 -5.57 0.74
C LEU A 94 -4.90 -6.88 1.51
N LEU A 95 -3.69 -7.44 1.55
CA LEU A 95 -3.41 -8.69 2.24
C LEU A 95 -2.21 -8.51 3.17
N LYS A 96 -2.41 -8.85 4.43
CA LYS A 96 -1.36 -8.90 5.45
C LYS A 96 -1.08 -10.36 5.79
N GLU A 97 0.16 -10.76 5.58
CA GLU A 97 0.71 -12.05 5.98
C GLU A 97 1.41 -11.89 7.32
N LYS A 98 0.84 -12.46 8.38
CA LYS A 98 1.47 -12.47 9.71
C LYS A 98 2.49 -13.62 9.77
N LEU A 99 3.71 -13.28 10.17
CA LEU A 99 4.79 -14.23 10.37
C LEU A 99 4.99 -14.51 11.86
N GLY A 100 5.28 -15.76 12.17
CA GLY A 100 5.64 -16.21 13.51
C GLY A 100 6.96 -15.59 13.96
N LYS A 101 7.07 -15.37 15.27
CA LYS A 101 8.20 -14.68 15.88
C LYS A 101 9.51 -15.47 15.78
N GLU A 102 9.44 -16.79 15.92
CA GLU A 102 10.63 -17.64 16.03
C GLU A 102 10.99 -18.35 14.72
N ASP A 103 10.01 -18.91 14.03
CA ASP A 103 10.23 -19.71 12.82
C ASP A 103 9.99 -18.94 11.52
N HIS A 104 9.51 -17.68 11.62
CA HIS A 104 9.13 -16.82 10.51
C HIS A 104 8.14 -17.46 9.52
N LYS A 105 7.44 -18.51 9.94
CA LYS A 105 6.41 -19.13 9.10
C LYS A 105 5.14 -18.32 9.14
N THR A 106 4.35 -18.45 8.08
CA THR A 106 3.04 -17.82 8.03
C THR A 106 2.11 -18.42 9.07
N GLU A 107 1.65 -17.60 10.00
CA GLU A 107 0.68 -18.01 11.02
C GLU A 107 -0.76 -17.76 10.56
N LEU A 108 -0.97 -16.65 9.87
CA LEU A 108 -2.29 -16.14 9.53
C LEU A 108 -2.21 -15.15 8.39
N PHE A 109 -3.27 -15.10 7.58
CA PHE A 109 -3.53 -13.97 6.71
C PHE A 109 -4.75 -13.20 7.19
N THR A 110 -4.65 -11.89 7.17
CA THR A 110 -5.78 -10.98 7.33
C THR A 110 -5.80 -10.05 6.13
N GLY A 111 -6.97 -9.73 5.60
CA GLY A 111 -7.04 -8.82 4.48
C GLY A 111 -8.34 -8.07 4.40
N MET A 112 -8.36 -7.17 3.42
CA MET A 112 -9.46 -6.26 3.15
C MET A 112 -9.72 -6.25 1.65
N TRP A 113 -10.99 -6.34 1.26
CA TRP A 113 -11.44 -6.19 -0.12
C TRP A 113 -12.40 -5.00 -0.21
N LYS A 114 -12.11 -4.04 -1.09
CA LYS A 114 -12.98 -2.89 -1.30
C LYS A 114 -14.18 -3.31 -2.15
N ARG A 115 -15.36 -3.28 -1.54
CA ARG A 115 -16.63 -3.70 -2.14
C ARG A 115 -17.31 -2.56 -2.87
N GLU A 116 -18.40 -2.92 -3.54
CA GLU A 116 -19.36 -1.99 -4.11
C GLU A 116 -19.86 -1.00 -3.06
N ALA A 117 -20.14 0.22 -3.51
CA ALA A 117 -20.63 1.29 -2.65
C ALA A 117 -21.91 0.86 -1.91
N GLY A 118 -21.93 1.02 -0.58
CA GLY A 118 -23.05 0.63 0.27
C GLY A 118 -22.94 -0.76 0.90
N PHE A 119 -21.92 -1.56 0.56
CA PHE A 119 -21.71 -2.86 1.19
C PHE A 119 -21.52 -2.75 2.70
N PHE A 120 -20.62 -1.88 3.19
CA PHE A 120 -20.39 -1.70 4.62
C PHE A 120 -20.03 -0.23 4.91
N PRO A 121 -21.01 0.68 4.86
CA PRO A 121 -20.77 2.13 4.86
C PRO A 121 -19.96 2.63 6.05
N GLU A 122 -20.17 2.03 7.23
CA GLU A 122 -19.47 2.39 8.46
C GLU A 122 -17.96 2.07 8.39
N ALA A 123 -17.60 1.10 7.55
CA ALA A 123 -16.22 0.73 7.27
C ALA A 123 -15.79 1.15 5.85
N ASN A 124 -16.39 2.20 5.29
CA ASN A 124 -16.16 2.69 3.94
C ASN A 124 -16.11 1.57 2.88
N ASP A 125 -17.06 0.65 2.97
CA ASP A 125 -17.25 -0.50 2.06
C ASP A 125 -16.08 -1.49 2.02
N TRP A 126 -15.26 -1.54 3.07
CA TRP A 126 -14.30 -2.62 3.25
C TRP A 126 -14.98 -3.90 3.74
N GLU A 127 -14.84 -4.98 2.98
CA GLU A 127 -15.02 -6.34 3.47
C GLU A 127 -13.71 -6.79 4.14
N PHE A 128 -13.79 -7.30 5.37
CA PHE A 128 -12.64 -7.87 6.08
C PHE A 128 -12.65 -9.39 5.97
N PHE A 129 -11.48 -10.02 5.97
CA PHE A 129 -11.38 -11.47 5.99
C PHE A 129 -10.12 -11.96 6.72
N THR A 130 -10.21 -13.20 7.19
CA THR A 130 -9.13 -13.93 7.84
C THR A 130 -9.01 -15.31 7.20
N VAL A 131 -7.78 -15.71 6.87
CA VAL A 131 -7.44 -17.03 6.31
C VAL A 131 -6.35 -17.65 7.17
N ASP A 132 -6.41 -18.97 7.36
CA ASP A 132 -5.39 -19.72 8.08
C ASP A 132 -3.99 -19.60 7.44
N GLY A 133 -2.93 -19.86 8.22
CA GLY A 133 -1.56 -19.75 7.72
C GLY A 133 -1.21 -20.65 6.53
N ALA A 134 -2.00 -21.71 6.29
CA ALA A 134 -1.86 -22.59 5.13
C ALA A 134 -2.54 -22.07 3.85
N ALA A 135 -3.22 -20.92 3.92
CA ALA A 135 -4.06 -20.40 2.83
C ALA A 135 -5.08 -21.43 2.30
N SER A 136 -5.59 -22.28 3.19
CA SER A 136 -6.45 -23.43 2.88
C SER A 136 -7.90 -23.19 3.26
N LYS A 137 -8.14 -22.30 4.23
CA LYS A 137 -9.47 -22.08 4.80
C LYS A 137 -9.67 -20.62 5.19
N ILE A 138 -10.77 -20.04 4.71
CA ILE A 138 -11.29 -18.79 5.26
C ILE A 138 -11.83 -19.10 6.65
N VAL A 139 -11.24 -18.46 7.64
CA VAL A 139 -11.69 -18.53 9.03
C VAL A 139 -12.99 -17.74 9.18
N GLU A 140 -13.03 -16.57 8.54
CA GLU A 140 -14.18 -15.68 8.51
C GLU A 140 -13.98 -14.59 7.44
N ARG A 141 -15.08 -14.04 6.94
CA ARG A 141 -15.08 -12.84 6.09
C ARG A 141 -16.43 -12.12 6.15
N GLY A 142 -16.46 -10.87 5.72
CA GLY A 142 -17.68 -10.08 5.59
C GLY A 142 -17.59 -8.72 6.29
N LYS A 143 -18.74 -8.25 6.78
CA LYS A 143 -18.81 -7.06 7.63
C LYS A 143 -18.41 -7.47 9.05
N LEU A 144 -17.15 -7.21 9.42
CA LEU A 144 -16.59 -7.61 10.73
C LEU A 144 -16.41 -6.36 11.61
N PRO A 145 -17.37 -6.02 12.49
CA PRO A 145 -17.31 -4.78 13.28
C PRO A 145 -16.06 -4.67 14.16
N ARG A 146 -15.53 -5.79 14.65
CA ARG A 146 -14.28 -5.80 15.44
C ARG A 146 -13.06 -5.36 14.62
N CYS A 147 -13.02 -5.70 13.33
CA CYS A 147 -11.98 -5.24 12.43
C CYS A 147 -12.19 -3.77 12.09
N ALA A 148 -13.43 -3.39 11.74
CA ALA A 148 -13.78 -2.00 11.43
C ALA A 148 -13.44 -1.04 12.59
N SER A 149 -13.73 -1.42 13.84
CA SER A 149 -13.44 -0.61 15.02
C SER A 149 -11.94 -0.34 15.22
N CYS A 150 -11.06 -1.32 14.96
CA CYS A 150 -9.61 -1.07 15.02
C CYS A 150 -9.13 -0.19 13.85
N HIS A 151 -9.81 -0.28 12.71
CA HIS A 151 -9.45 0.46 11.51
C HIS A 151 -9.96 1.92 11.51
N GLU A 152 -10.89 2.26 12.40
CA GLU A 152 -11.44 3.61 12.60
C GLU A 152 -10.37 4.65 12.91
N ASP A 153 -9.30 4.27 13.62
CA ASP A 153 -8.15 5.14 13.91
C ASP A 153 -7.46 5.64 12.60
N PHE A 154 -7.67 4.96 11.47
CA PHE A 154 -7.06 5.26 10.18
C PHE A 154 -8.02 5.90 9.16
N LYS A 155 -9.11 6.54 9.61
CA LYS A 155 -10.10 7.22 8.74
C LYS A 155 -9.48 8.15 7.69
N LYS A 156 -8.40 8.88 8.02
CA LYS A 156 -7.66 9.75 7.09
C LYS A 156 -7.22 8.98 5.83
N GLY A 157 -6.59 7.82 6.04
CA GLY A 157 -6.05 6.94 5.00
C GLY A 157 -7.06 5.92 4.46
N ASP A 158 -8.36 6.22 4.49
CA ASP A 158 -9.43 5.31 4.06
C ASP A 158 -9.46 4.00 4.86
N LEU A 159 -9.37 4.13 6.19
CA LEU A 159 -9.39 2.99 7.13
C LEU A 159 -8.23 2.02 6.93
N VAL A 160 -7.14 2.45 6.31
CA VAL A 160 -5.93 1.67 6.11
C VAL A 160 -4.76 2.35 6.80
N SER A 161 -4.05 1.62 7.66
CA SER A 161 -2.78 2.10 8.21
C SER A 161 -1.72 2.13 7.12
N LYS A 162 -1.07 3.29 6.96
CA LYS A 162 -0.03 3.56 5.96
C LYS A 162 1.33 3.87 6.58
N GLU A 163 1.44 3.76 7.91
CA GLU A 163 2.64 4.17 8.68
C GLU A 163 3.90 3.37 8.34
N TYR A 164 3.72 2.13 7.85
CA TYR A 164 4.80 1.23 7.47
C TYR A 164 5.15 1.30 5.97
N ILE A 165 4.53 2.22 5.22
CA ILE A 165 4.79 2.40 3.80
C ILE A 165 5.95 3.39 3.65
N LEU A 166 7.07 2.89 3.10
CA LEU A 166 8.27 3.65 2.79
C LEU A 166 8.55 3.62 1.29
N PRO A 167 9.29 4.59 0.74
CA PRO A 167 9.79 4.51 -0.63
C PRO A 167 10.56 3.20 -0.84
N ALA A 168 10.06 2.38 -1.75
CA ALA A 168 10.60 1.05 -2.00
C ALA A 168 10.33 0.62 -3.44
N GLN A 169 11.22 -0.22 -3.95
CA GLN A 169 10.93 -0.98 -5.15
C GLN A 169 9.94 -2.13 -4.82
N LEU A 170 8.78 -2.06 -5.44
CA LEU A 170 7.76 -3.08 -5.43
C LEU A 170 8.21 -4.33 -6.21
N THR A 171 7.56 -5.46 -5.95
CA THR A 171 7.88 -6.75 -6.60
C THR A 171 7.77 -6.71 -8.13
N GLY A 172 6.83 -5.97 -8.69
CA GLY A 172 6.69 -5.72 -10.13
C GLY A 172 7.74 -4.76 -10.70
N GLY A 173 8.64 -4.23 -9.87
CA GLY A 173 9.73 -3.34 -10.26
C GLY A 173 9.42 -1.85 -10.14
N ARG A 174 8.13 -1.48 -9.97
CA ARG A 174 7.71 -0.08 -9.78
C ARG A 174 8.31 0.51 -8.50
N ILE A 175 8.73 1.76 -8.56
CA ILE A 175 9.16 2.54 -7.39
C ILE A 175 8.19 3.71 -7.26
N VAL A 176 7.61 3.88 -6.07
CA VAL A 176 6.66 4.96 -5.80
C VAL A 176 7.32 5.97 -4.86
N LEU A 177 7.46 7.21 -5.34
CA LEU A 177 8.12 8.32 -4.63
C LEU A 177 7.10 9.42 -4.34
N HIS A 178 6.25 9.19 -3.35
CA HIS A 178 5.21 10.17 -3.01
C HIS A 178 5.80 11.41 -2.31
N SER A 179 5.23 12.58 -2.56
CA SER A 179 5.68 13.87 -1.99
C SER A 179 5.76 13.90 -0.47
N SER A 180 4.85 13.19 0.20
CA SER A 180 4.81 13.07 1.67
C SER A 180 6.00 12.33 2.27
N GLN A 181 6.73 11.55 1.45
CA GLN A 181 7.90 10.78 1.87
C GLN A 181 9.21 11.45 1.46
N ALA A 182 9.14 12.65 0.88
CA ALA A 182 10.30 13.40 0.44
C ALA A 182 10.98 14.11 1.63
N LYS A 183 12.30 14.14 1.61
CA LYS A 183 13.09 15.09 2.39
C LYS A 183 13.27 16.36 1.56
N ALA A 184 12.53 17.41 1.90
CA ALA A 184 12.75 18.74 1.37
C ALA A 184 14.00 19.37 2.02
N THR A 185 14.86 19.98 1.21
CA THR A 185 16.06 20.72 1.63
C THR A 185 16.07 22.07 0.94
N GLY A 186 16.25 23.14 1.70
CA GLY A 186 16.24 24.49 1.16
C GLY A 186 15.56 25.48 2.09
N GLU A 187 15.20 26.64 1.55
CA GLU A 187 14.59 27.74 2.30
C GLU A 187 13.05 27.76 2.18
N LYS A 188 12.49 27.48 1.00
CA LYS A 188 11.07 27.66 0.71
C LYS A 188 10.32 26.36 0.49
N LEU A 189 10.95 25.39 -0.17
CA LEU A 189 10.35 24.09 -0.50
C LEU A 189 9.95 23.34 0.77
N HIS A 190 8.70 22.89 0.80
CA HIS A 190 8.19 22.01 1.86
C HIS A 190 7.04 21.15 1.34
N TYR A 191 6.71 20.11 2.09
CA TYR A 191 5.52 19.31 1.83
C TYR A 191 4.28 20.03 2.37
N GLU A 192 3.27 20.20 1.52
CA GLU A 192 1.99 20.80 1.87
C GLU A 192 0.96 19.71 2.18
N GLU A 193 0.74 19.43 3.48
CA GLU A 193 -0.01 18.26 3.96
C GLU A 193 -1.52 18.28 3.65
N GLU A 194 -2.13 19.46 3.47
CA GLU A 194 -3.56 19.59 3.20
C GLU A 194 -3.98 18.70 2.01
N GLU A 195 -5.09 17.95 2.13
CA GLU A 195 -5.56 16.99 1.11
C GLU A 195 -5.65 17.57 -0.30
N LYS A 196 -6.16 18.81 -0.43
CA LYS A 196 -6.28 19.52 -1.72
C LYS A 196 -4.94 19.93 -2.34
N LYS A 197 -3.84 19.83 -1.59
CA LYS A 197 -2.49 20.20 -2.00
C LYS A 197 -1.63 18.95 -2.17
N ASN A 198 -1.43 18.20 -1.10
CA ASN A 198 -0.78 16.88 -1.05
C ASN A 198 0.46 16.78 -1.96
N THR A 199 1.32 17.80 -1.90
CA THR A 199 2.40 17.99 -2.88
C THR A 199 3.62 18.66 -2.24
N LEU A 200 4.74 18.62 -2.95
CA LEU A 200 5.87 19.50 -2.68
C LEU A 200 5.57 20.89 -3.23
N GLY A 201 5.39 21.83 -2.31
CA GLY A 201 4.96 23.19 -2.59
C GLY A 201 6.06 24.22 -2.43
N TYR A 202 5.77 25.45 -2.85
CA TYR A 202 6.65 26.61 -2.72
C TYR A 202 8.05 26.44 -3.33
N TRP A 203 8.20 25.53 -4.30
CA TRP A 203 9.44 25.32 -5.04
C TRP A 203 9.72 26.49 -6.00
N THR A 204 10.19 27.59 -5.42
CA THR A 204 10.40 28.87 -6.12
C THR A 204 11.84 29.36 -6.01
N ASN A 205 12.63 28.77 -5.10
CA ASN A 205 14.06 28.98 -5.00
C ASN A 205 14.78 27.85 -5.75
N PRO A 206 15.56 28.14 -6.80
CA PRO A 206 16.33 27.14 -7.54
C PRO A 206 17.36 26.38 -6.69
N GLY A 207 17.75 26.91 -5.51
CA GLY A 207 18.63 26.23 -4.57
C GLY A 207 17.93 25.16 -3.71
N ASP A 208 16.60 25.10 -3.73
CA ASP A 208 15.84 24.10 -2.99
C ASP A 208 15.72 22.81 -3.80
N TRP A 209 15.68 21.66 -3.12
CA TRP A 209 15.53 20.34 -3.74
C TRP A 209 14.85 19.35 -2.80
N ALA A 210 14.26 18.31 -3.38
CA ALA A 210 13.68 17.19 -2.65
C ALA A 210 14.43 15.90 -2.97
N SER A 211 14.44 14.98 -2.00
CA SER A 211 15.00 13.64 -2.20
C SER A 211 14.23 12.56 -1.49
N TRP A 212 14.39 11.34 -2.00
CA TRP A 212 13.87 10.12 -1.41
C TRP A 212 15.02 9.14 -1.27
N ALA A 213 15.02 8.38 -0.18
CA ALA A 213 15.92 7.25 0.01
C ALA A 213 15.15 5.95 -0.21
N PHE A 214 15.66 5.09 -1.10
CA PHE A 214 15.08 3.79 -1.42
C PHE A 214 16.16 2.84 -1.94
N GLU A 215 15.86 1.54 -1.90
CA GLU A 215 16.73 0.50 -2.45
C GLU A 215 16.19 0.03 -3.82
N VAL A 216 17.09 -0.13 -4.79
CA VAL A 216 16.80 -0.74 -6.10
C VAL A 216 17.34 -2.17 -6.09
N ASN A 217 16.44 -3.14 -6.00
CA ASN A 217 16.77 -4.56 -5.94
C ASN A 217 16.78 -5.24 -7.33
N ARG A 218 16.24 -4.56 -8.34
CA ARG A 218 16.20 -5.01 -9.74
C ARG A 218 16.87 -3.92 -10.60
N PRO A 219 18.16 -4.01 -10.92
CA PRO A 219 18.81 -3.03 -11.78
C PRO A 219 18.20 -3.06 -13.19
N GLY A 220 18.15 -1.90 -13.85
CA GLY A 220 17.60 -1.78 -15.20
C GLY A 220 17.32 -0.35 -15.61
N THR A 221 16.72 -0.18 -16.78
CA THR A 221 16.20 1.11 -17.25
C THR A 221 14.80 1.34 -16.69
N TYR A 222 14.54 2.56 -16.22
CA TYR A 222 13.27 2.98 -15.66
C TYR A 222 12.71 4.15 -16.45
N ASP A 223 11.41 4.10 -16.73
CA ASP A 223 10.66 5.27 -17.16
C ASP A 223 10.29 6.09 -15.93
N ILE A 224 10.61 7.37 -15.95
CA ILE A 224 10.32 8.31 -14.86
C ILE A 224 9.08 9.11 -15.23
N HIS A 225 8.04 8.97 -14.41
CA HIS A 225 6.80 9.72 -14.54
C HIS A 225 6.73 10.73 -13.39
N VAL A 226 6.70 12.02 -13.74
CA VAL A 226 6.60 13.12 -12.77
C VAL A 226 5.22 13.74 -12.87
N TRP A 227 4.46 13.67 -11.78
CA TRP A 227 3.23 14.44 -11.64
C TRP A 227 3.58 15.81 -11.07
N GLN A 228 3.52 16.82 -11.93
CA GLN A 228 3.85 18.19 -11.57
C GLN A 228 2.71 19.14 -11.93
N GLY A 229 2.58 20.20 -11.12
CA GLY A 229 1.76 21.37 -11.42
C GLY A 229 2.62 22.61 -11.23
N CYS A 230 2.36 23.65 -12.03
CA CYS A 230 3.03 24.94 -11.87
C CYS A 230 2.03 25.99 -11.35
N GLY A 231 2.48 26.78 -10.38
CA GLY A 231 1.78 28.00 -10.00
C GLY A 231 1.70 28.98 -11.18
N LYS A 232 0.78 29.95 -11.10
CA LYS A 232 0.63 31.00 -12.10
C LYS A 232 1.97 31.73 -12.29
N GLY A 233 2.48 31.75 -13.53
CA GLY A 233 3.74 32.42 -13.87
C GLY A 233 5.00 31.57 -13.72
N SER A 234 4.88 30.31 -13.28
CA SER A 234 6.02 29.39 -13.11
C SER A 234 6.15 28.35 -14.24
N GLY A 235 5.33 28.44 -15.28
CA GLY A 235 5.40 27.56 -16.44
C GLY A 235 6.73 27.73 -17.20
N GLY A 236 7.31 26.62 -17.67
CA GLY A 236 8.61 26.61 -18.35
C GLY A 236 9.82 26.51 -17.42
N SER A 237 9.61 26.36 -16.11
CA SER A 237 10.70 26.07 -15.17
C SER A 237 11.32 24.70 -15.50
N GLU A 238 12.66 24.63 -15.46
CA GLU A 238 13.41 23.39 -15.63
C GLU A 238 13.72 22.77 -14.26
N VAL A 239 13.55 21.46 -14.15
CA VAL A 239 13.88 20.68 -12.95
C VAL A 239 14.77 19.53 -13.37
N ALA A 240 15.87 19.32 -12.65
CA ALA A 240 16.73 18.17 -12.84
C ALA A 240 16.24 16.99 -11.99
N VAL A 241 16.17 15.80 -12.59
CA VAL A 241 16.02 14.55 -11.86
C VAL A 241 17.39 13.88 -11.82
N ILE A 242 17.88 13.63 -10.61
CA ILE A 242 19.21 13.08 -10.39
C ILE A 242 19.07 11.86 -9.47
N THR A 243 19.69 10.75 -9.87
CA THR A 243 19.86 9.57 -9.03
C THR A 243 21.25 9.64 -8.38
N ALA A 244 21.32 9.72 -7.05
CA ALA A 244 22.61 9.75 -6.36
C ALA A 244 23.35 8.42 -6.56
N GLY A 245 24.61 8.46 -7.00
CA GLY A 245 25.47 7.28 -7.12
C GLY A 245 25.48 6.61 -8.49
N GLN A 246 25.06 7.30 -9.55
CA GLN A 246 25.35 6.94 -10.95
C GLN A 246 26.13 8.06 -11.63
#